data_AF-A0A1V6V846-F1
#
_entry.id   AF-A0A1V6V846-F1
#
_cell.length_a   1.000
_cell.length_b   1.000
_cell.length_c   1.000
_cell.angle_alpha   90.00
_cell.angle_beta   90.00
_cell.angle_gamma   90.00
#
_symmetry.space_group_name_H-M   'P 1'
#
loop_
_entity.id
_entity.type
_entity.pdbx_description
1 polymer ?
#
loop_
_entity_poly.entity_id
_entity_poly.type
_entity_poly.pdbx_seq_one_letter_code
_entity_poly.pdbx_strand_id
1 'polypeptide(L)'
;MAISLLSRSLDSPISTRKRNAAIAEIVIYSLIHIAQFSTRSMQEWHYWHHRKNKSIGRCVFYSWWSMVGLLSQIRIAGSALVLASPHPEKPMLIAESILQSVGLSPLLFEVSLVLLRCGQSGETGPGNSKWTKQTRFVLHFFRFPVFIAIMLAVVGGCISMHALREAGSIVLVVTFAYVSGLVGWLAVKSRSILSKLGYHAVLLTFLTLPFLLVRISYFLLLEYGPPKFNSATGDVGILIGMGLLMEVIIVALLLAARAVAEPVGLSIISKRAICDDLESMWD
;
A
#
# COMPACT_ATOMS: atom_id res chain seq x y z
N MET A 1 16.37 -21.00 -13.60
CA MET A 1 17.61 -20.18 -13.69
C MET A 1 17.92 -19.40 -12.41
N ALA A 2 16.92 -18.94 -11.63
CA ALA A 2 17.15 -18.29 -10.32
C ALA A 2 17.83 -19.20 -9.28
N ILE A 3 17.56 -20.52 -9.32
CA ILE A 3 18.07 -21.49 -8.35
C ILE A 3 19.57 -21.80 -8.52
N SER A 4 20.11 -21.75 -9.75
CA SER A 4 21.53 -22.04 -10.01
C SER A 4 22.46 -20.87 -9.66
N LEU A 5 21.95 -19.63 -9.67
CA LEU A 5 22.69 -18.45 -9.18
C LEU A 5 22.65 -18.36 -7.65
N LEU A 6 21.60 -18.90 -7.00
CA LEU A 6 21.48 -18.97 -5.55
C LEU A 6 22.56 -19.86 -4.90
N SER A 7 23.10 -20.85 -5.61
CA SER A 7 24.15 -21.72 -5.06
C SER A 7 25.52 -21.03 -4.97
N ARG A 8 25.78 -20.00 -5.78
CA ARG A 8 27.05 -19.26 -5.80
C ARG A 8 27.10 -18.11 -4.79
N SER A 9 25.95 -17.75 -4.22
CA SER A 9 25.77 -16.64 -3.27
C SER A 9 25.89 -17.05 -1.79
N LEU A 10 25.99 -18.34 -1.49
CA LEU A 10 25.95 -18.87 -0.11
C LEU A 10 27.22 -18.55 0.70
N ASP A 11 28.33 -18.20 0.05
CA ASP A 11 29.64 -18.03 0.71
C ASP A 11 30.06 -16.57 0.94
N SER A 12 29.31 -15.58 0.44
CA SER A 12 29.67 -14.17 0.61
C SER A 12 28.93 -13.53 1.79
N PRO A 13 29.62 -12.90 2.75
CA PRO A 13 28.99 -12.18 3.84
C PRO A 13 28.12 -11.03 3.33
N ILE A 14 27.05 -10.71 4.05
CA ILE A 14 26.15 -9.59 3.72
C ILE A 14 26.96 -8.30 3.57
N SER A 15 26.80 -7.62 2.43
CA SER A 15 27.48 -6.35 2.19
C SER A 15 27.02 -5.28 3.19
N THR A 16 27.94 -4.44 3.66
CA THR A 16 27.65 -3.31 4.55
C THR A 16 26.53 -2.42 4.01
N ARG A 17 26.47 -2.25 2.69
CA ARG A 17 25.41 -1.47 2.02
C ARG A 17 24.03 -2.11 2.18
N LYS A 18 23.90 -3.43 1.98
CA LYS A 18 22.63 -4.15 2.16
C LYS A 18 22.18 -4.10 3.63
N ARG A 19 23.11 -4.24 4.58
CA ARG A 19 22.84 -4.10 6.02
C ARG A 19 22.31 -2.71 6.37
N ASN A 20 22.97 -1.66 5.90
CA ASN A 20 22.54 -0.28 6.16
C ASN A 20 21.17 0.01 5.53
N ALA A 21 20.89 -0.53 4.34
CA ALA A 21 19.58 -0.43 3.71
C ALA A 21 18.48 -1.11 4.53
N ALA A 22 18.74 -2.32 5.06
CA ALA A 22 17.79 -3.04 5.92
C ALA A 22 17.51 -2.27 7.23
N ILE A 23 18.54 -1.68 7.86
CA ILE A 23 18.36 -0.82 9.04
C ILE A 23 17.48 0.40 8.69
N ALA A 24 17.76 1.06 7.58
CA ALA A 24 16.97 2.20 7.13
C ALA A 24 15.51 1.81 6.86
N GLU A 25 15.27 0.66 6.24
CA GLU A 25 13.93 0.13 5.98
C GLU A 25 13.15 -0.10 7.29
N ILE A 26 13.77 -0.72 8.30
CA ILE A 26 13.15 -0.90 9.63
C ILE A 26 12.76 0.44 10.25
N VAL A 27 13.66 1.41 10.25
CA VAL A 27 13.41 2.74 10.84
C VAL A 27 12.26 3.43 10.11
N ILE A 28 12.31 3.48 8.78
CA ILE A 28 11.28 4.13 7.95
C ILE A 28 9.91 3.48 8.16
N TYR A 29 9.81 2.15 8.07
CA TYR A 29 8.52 1.48 8.23
C TYR A 29 8.01 1.49 9.68
N SER A 30 8.89 1.57 10.68
CA SER A 30 8.47 1.79 12.07
C SER A 30 7.81 3.18 12.24
N LEU A 31 8.41 4.22 11.64
CA LEU A 31 7.83 5.57 11.65
C LEU A 31 6.49 5.62 10.90
N ILE A 32 6.42 4.99 9.72
CA ILE A 32 5.18 4.87 8.94
C ILE A 32 4.10 4.18 9.76
N HIS A 33 4.42 3.07 10.43
CA HIS A 33 3.48 2.30 11.24
C HIS A 33 2.93 3.14 12.40
N ILE A 34 3.78 3.86 13.13
CA ILE A 34 3.36 4.74 14.23
C ILE A 34 2.46 5.87 13.71
N ALA A 35 2.85 6.54 12.63
CA ALA A 35 2.09 7.63 12.03
C ALA A 35 0.72 7.15 11.53
N GLN A 36 0.70 6.01 10.82
CA GLN A 36 -0.52 5.38 10.34
C GLN A 36 -1.43 4.96 11.49
N PHE A 37 -0.88 4.31 12.52
CA PHE A 37 -1.65 3.83 13.66
C PHE A 37 -2.32 4.99 14.39
N SER A 38 -1.58 6.07 14.62
CA SER A 38 -2.08 7.28 15.29
C SER A 38 -3.18 7.95 14.48
N THR A 39 -2.93 8.20 13.18
CA THR A 39 -3.91 8.84 12.28
C THR A 39 -5.18 8.00 12.13
N ARG A 40 -5.07 6.68 11.92
CA ARG A 40 -6.23 5.77 11.83
C ARG A 40 -7.01 5.70 13.14
N SER A 41 -6.34 5.68 14.29
CA SER A 41 -7.02 5.60 15.58
C SER A 41 -7.87 6.84 15.81
N MET A 42 -7.34 8.02 15.47
CA MET A 42 -8.07 9.28 15.54
C MET A 42 -9.23 9.33 14.52
N GLN A 43 -9.00 8.92 13.27
CA GLN A 43 -10.03 8.88 12.23
C GLN A 43 -11.18 7.94 12.59
N GLU A 44 -10.87 6.72 13.03
CA GLU A 44 -11.88 5.73 13.40
C GLU A 44 -12.64 6.17 14.66
N TRP A 45 -11.97 6.87 15.57
CA TRP A 45 -12.65 7.51 16.70
C TRP A 45 -13.61 8.60 16.22
N HIS A 46 -13.21 9.49 15.31
CA HIS A 46 -14.02 10.64 14.95
C HIS A 46 -15.17 10.31 13.97
N TYR A 47 -14.89 9.54 12.92
CA TYR A 47 -15.84 9.31 11.82
C TYR A 47 -16.67 8.02 11.93
N TRP A 48 -16.32 7.14 12.89
CA TRP A 48 -16.91 5.82 13.18
C TRP A 48 -17.93 5.31 12.13
N HIS A 49 -17.44 4.48 11.20
CA HIS A 49 -18.25 4.01 10.06
C HIS A 49 -18.87 2.63 10.26
N HIS A 50 -18.74 2.06 11.46
CA HIS A 50 -19.16 0.68 11.73
C HIS A 50 -20.56 0.62 12.34
N ARG A 51 -21.29 -0.45 12.01
CA ARG A 51 -22.62 -0.74 12.61
C ARG A 51 -22.55 -1.11 14.09
N LYS A 52 -21.39 -1.58 14.56
CA LYS A 52 -21.22 -2.00 15.96
C LYS A 52 -20.96 -0.78 16.85
N ASN A 53 -21.16 -0.93 18.16
CA ASN A 53 -20.87 0.15 19.11
C ASN A 53 -19.39 0.55 19.08
N LYS A 54 -19.14 1.85 19.16
CA LYS A 54 -17.81 2.44 19.25
C LYS A 54 -17.14 2.02 20.57
N SER A 55 -15.90 1.54 20.49
CA SER A 55 -15.08 1.24 21.67
C SER A 55 -13.61 1.48 21.37
N ILE A 56 -12.84 1.88 22.38
CA ILE A 56 -11.41 2.17 22.25
C ILE A 56 -10.66 0.94 21.70
N GLY A 57 -10.94 -0.25 22.24
CA GLY A 57 -10.32 -1.49 21.78
C GLY A 57 -10.59 -1.79 20.30
N ARG A 58 -11.78 -1.46 19.77
CA ARG A 58 -12.08 -1.64 18.33
C ARG A 58 -11.36 -0.62 17.46
N CYS A 59 -11.28 0.64 17.89
CA CYS A 59 -10.51 1.66 17.18
C CYS A 59 -9.02 1.26 17.09
N VAL A 60 -8.44 0.81 18.20
CA VAL A 60 -7.05 0.30 18.24
C VAL A 60 -6.89 -0.91 17.32
N PHE A 61 -7.79 -1.88 17.41
CA PHE A 61 -7.73 -3.09 16.57
C PHE A 61 -7.82 -2.76 15.07
N TYR A 62 -8.78 -1.95 14.64
CA TYR A 62 -8.92 -1.57 13.23
C TYR A 62 -7.76 -0.71 12.72
N SER A 63 -7.14 0.08 13.60
CA SER A 63 -5.98 0.90 13.26
C SER A 63 -4.72 0.06 13.14
N TRP A 64 -4.55 -0.94 14.00
CA TRP A 64 -3.42 -1.87 13.97
C TRP A 64 -3.42 -2.74 12.71
N TRP A 65 -4.60 -3.25 12.33
CA TRP A 65 -4.79 -4.12 11.16
C TRP A 65 -5.09 -3.36 9.87
N SER A 66 -4.64 -2.11 9.76
CA SER A 66 -4.75 -1.38 8.49
C SER A 66 -3.83 -2.00 7.43
N MET A 67 -4.11 -1.78 6.14
CA MET A 67 -3.28 -2.35 5.07
C MET A 67 -1.85 -1.77 5.08
N VAL A 68 -1.71 -0.47 5.38
CA VAL A 68 -0.38 0.15 5.53
C VAL A 68 0.34 -0.35 6.79
N GLY A 69 -0.40 -0.66 7.86
CA GLY A 69 0.14 -1.29 9.07
C GLY A 69 0.67 -2.69 8.78
N LEU A 70 -0.12 -3.51 8.09
CA LEU A 70 0.28 -4.83 7.61
C LEU A 70 1.51 -4.77 6.70
N LEU A 71 1.54 -3.82 5.76
CA LEU A 71 2.71 -3.59 4.90
C LEU A 71 3.96 -3.31 5.77
N SER A 72 3.84 -2.40 6.73
CA SER A 72 4.96 -2.01 7.59
C SER A 72 5.47 -3.19 8.42
N GLN A 73 4.58 -4.02 8.95
CA GLN A 73 4.93 -5.23 9.69
C GLN A 73 5.67 -6.25 8.81
N ILE A 74 5.18 -6.49 7.58
CA ILE A 74 5.82 -7.39 6.61
C ILE A 74 7.22 -6.88 6.25
N ARG A 75 7.37 -5.57 6.06
CA ARG A 75 8.67 -4.94 5.73
C ARG A 75 9.67 -5.02 6.87
N ILE A 76 9.25 -4.68 8.08
CA ILE A 76 10.09 -4.81 9.28
C ILE A 76 10.54 -6.27 9.45
N ALA A 77 9.63 -7.24 9.28
CA ALA A 77 9.97 -8.66 9.37
C ALA A 77 10.98 -9.09 8.28
N GLY A 78 10.79 -8.65 7.04
CA GLY A 78 11.70 -8.93 5.93
C GLY A 78 13.10 -8.36 6.17
N SER A 79 13.21 -7.10 6.60
CA SER A 79 14.51 -6.49 6.90
C SER A 79 15.16 -7.09 8.15
N ALA A 80 14.38 -7.46 9.17
CA ALA A 80 14.88 -8.13 10.36
C ALA A 80 15.47 -9.51 10.01
N LEU A 81 14.87 -10.24 9.08
CA LEU A 81 15.40 -11.52 8.58
C LEU A 81 16.77 -11.35 7.92
N VAL A 82 16.97 -10.27 7.16
CA VAL A 82 18.28 -9.94 6.56
C VAL A 82 19.32 -9.62 7.64
N LEU A 83 18.93 -8.95 8.73
CA LEU A 83 19.86 -8.60 9.81
C LEU A 83 20.20 -9.76 10.74
N ALA A 84 19.26 -10.70 10.94
CA ALA A 84 19.42 -11.81 11.86
C ALA A 84 20.43 -12.87 11.37
N SER A 85 20.77 -12.85 10.08
CA SER A 85 21.43 -13.99 9.44
C SER A 85 22.69 -13.57 8.67
N PRO A 86 23.88 -13.72 9.27
CA PRO A 86 25.15 -13.37 8.63
C PRO A 86 25.44 -14.18 7.36
N HIS A 87 24.93 -15.42 7.31
CA HIS A 87 25.06 -16.36 6.20
C HIS A 87 23.65 -16.82 5.77
N PRO A 88 23.07 -16.22 4.73
CA PRO A 88 21.69 -16.51 4.35
C PRO A 88 21.56 -17.90 3.69
N GLU A 89 20.81 -18.79 4.32
CA GLU A 89 20.43 -20.06 3.70
C GLU A 89 19.40 -19.85 2.57
N LYS A 90 19.33 -20.80 1.62
CA LYS A 90 18.37 -20.77 0.50
C LYS A 90 16.91 -20.50 0.91
N PRO A 91 16.31 -21.18 1.91
CA PRO A 91 14.93 -20.92 2.32
C PRO A 91 14.72 -19.48 2.83
N MET A 92 15.77 -18.88 3.39
CA MET A 92 15.71 -17.54 3.94
C MET A 92 15.69 -16.46 2.85
N LEU A 93 16.47 -16.65 1.78
CA LEU A 93 16.43 -15.78 0.60
C LEU A 93 15.08 -15.86 -0.12
N ILE A 94 14.49 -17.06 -0.16
CA ILE A 94 13.13 -17.27 -0.68
C ILE A 94 12.12 -16.52 0.20
N ALA A 95 12.22 -16.65 1.52
CA ALA A 95 11.35 -15.93 2.46
C ALA A 95 11.48 -14.39 2.34
N GLU A 96 12.70 -13.85 2.21
CA GLU A 96 12.94 -12.43 1.94
C GLU A 96 12.22 -11.97 0.66
N SER A 97 12.39 -12.73 -0.43
CA SER A 97 11.74 -12.45 -1.72
C SER A 97 10.21 -12.49 -1.64
N ILE A 98 9.65 -13.44 -0.90
CA ILE A 98 8.20 -13.57 -0.69
C ILE A 98 7.70 -12.35 0.10
N LEU A 99 8.33 -12.01 1.22
CA LEU A 99 7.92 -10.89 2.07
C LEU A 99 7.96 -9.56 1.31
N GLN A 100 9.00 -9.33 0.51
CA GLN A 100 9.09 -8.14 -0.36
C GLN A 100 7.99 -8.11 -1.44
N SER A 101 7.68 -9.27 -2.02
CA SER A 101 6.67 -9.38 -3.10
C SER A 101 5.24 -9.17 -2.58
N VAL A 102 4.90 -9.82 -1.46
CA VAL A 102 3.56 -9.79 -0.86
C VAL A 102 3.13 -8.38 -0.45
N GLY A 103 4.09 -7.50 -0.13
CA GLY A 103 3.85 -6.08 0.17
C GLY A 103 3.12 -5.29 -0.94
N LEU A 104 3.01 -5.81 -2.17
CA LEU A 104 2.23 -5.18 -3.22
C LEU A 104 0.72 -5.25 -2.99
N SER A 105 0.22 -6.34 -2.39
CA SER A 105 -1.22 -6.52 -2.17
C SER A 105 -1.78 -5.47 -1.21
N PRO A 106 -1.17 -5.24 -0.02
CA PRO A 106 -1.63 -4.21 0.89
C PRO A 106 -1.69 -2.80 0.26
N LEU A 107 -0.75 -2.44 -0.62
CA LEU A 107 -0.76 -1.13 -1.30
C LEU A 107 -1.97 -0.97 -2.23
N LEU A 108 -2.20 -1.95 -3.10
CA LEU A 108 -3.34 -1.93 -4.03
C LEU A 108 -4.68 -2.00 -3.27
N PHE A 109 -4.70 -2.69 -2.12
CA PHE A 109 -5.87 -2.74 -1.26
C PHE A 109 -6.12 -1.40 -0.58
N GLU A 110 -5.07 -0.70 -0.16
CA GLU A 110 -5.18 0.62 0.43
C GLU A 110 -5.68 1.65 -0.60
N VAL A 111 -5.25 1.59 -1.87
CA VAL A 111 -5.84 2.40 -2.96
C VAL A 111 -7.36 2.25 -2.99
N SER A 112 -7.85 1.01 -2.97
CA SER A 112 -9.29 0.73 -2.90
C SER A 112 -9.95 1.33 -1.67
N LEU A 113 -9.34 1.12 -0.49
CA LEU A 113 -9.88 1.58 0.79
C LEU A 113 -9.94 3.11 0.88
N VAL A 114 -8.92 3.80 0.37
CA VAL A 114 -8.89 5.26 0.29
C VAL A 114 -9.99 5.75 -0.64
N LEU A 115 -10.16 5.17 -1.83
CA LEU A 115 -11.23 5.57 -2.76
C LEU A 115 -12.63 5.36 -2.15
N LEU A 116 -12.84 4.28 -1.40
CA LEU A 116 -14.10 4.09 -0.67
C LEU A 116 -14.31 5.18 0.37
N ARG A 117 -13.27 5.55 1.14
CA ARG A 117 -13.33 6.65 2.11
C ARG A 117 -13.55 8.01 1.46
N CYS A 118 -13.03 8.27 0.25
CA CYS A 118 -13.33 9.49 -0.49
C CYS A 118 -14.84 9.67 -0.72
N GLY A 119 -15.57 8.57 -0.91
CA GLY A 119 -17.03 8.59 -1.05
C GLY A 119 -17.78 8.90 0.23
N GLN A 120 -17.13 8.74 1.38
CA GLN A 120 -17.67 9.03 2.71
C GLN A 120 -17.11 10.35 3.27
N SER A 121 -16.37 11.12 2.48
CA SER A 121 -15.73 12.34 2.96
C SER A 121 -16.78 13.36 3.43
N GLY A 122 -16.67 13.74 4.71
CA GLY A 122 -17.59 14.64 5.39
C GLY A 122 -18.83 13.97 6.00
N GLU A 123 -18.98 12.66 5.86
CA GLU A 123 -20.12 11.90 6.39
C GLU A 123 -19.68 11.03 7.58
N THR A 124 -20.59 10.75 8.50
CA THR A 124 -20.37 9.80 9.62
C THR A 124 -21.41 8.69 9.58
N GLY A 125 -21.06 7.52 10.13
CA GLY A 125 -21.99 6.40 10.27
C GLY A 125 -22.06 5.44 9.06
N PRO A 126 -22.66 4.26 9.27
CA PRO A 126 -22.61 3.16 8.31
C PRO A 126 -23.51 3.42 7.09
N GLY A 127 -22.92 3.43 5.90
CA GLY A 127 -23.65 3.42 4.63
C GLY A 127 -23.82 4.79 3.96
N ASN A 128 -23.42 5.88 4.62
CA ASN A 128 -23.46 7.26 4.13
C ASN A 128 -22.34 7.54 3.12
N SER A 129 -22.38 6.87 1.98
CA SER A 129 -21.41 7.03 0.90
C SER A 129 -22.08 7.62 -0.33
N LYS A 130 -21.46 8.65 -0.89
CA LYS A 130 -21.84 9.32 -2.15
C LYS A 130 -21.61 8.43 -3.38
N TRP A 131 -20.80 7.37 -3.24
CA TRP A 131 -20.65 6.36 -4.28
C TRP A 131 -21.91 5.50 -4.46
N THR A 132 -22.20 5.16 -5.72
CA THR A 132 -23.24 4.19 -6.06
C THR A 132 -22.89 2.80 -5.53
N LYS A 133 -23.89 1.94 -5.34
CA LYS A 133 -23.70 0.55 -4.90
C LYS A 133 -22.74 -0.22 -5.82
N GLN A 134 -22.84 0.00 -7.13
CA GLN A 134 -21.98 -0.62 -8.14
C GLN A 134 -20.51 -0.19 -7.97
N THR A 135 -20.24 1.11 -7.82
CA THR A 135 -18.87 1.60 -7.61
C THR A 135 -18.24 1.01 -6.35
N ARG A 136 -18.98 0.95 -5.24
CA ARG A 136 -18.49 0.32 -4.00
C ARG A 136 -18.19 -1.17 -4.19
N PHE A 137 -19.07 -1.88 -4.87
CA PHE A 137 -18.87 -3.31 -5.17
C PHE A 137 -17.59 -3.52 -5.98
N VAL A 138 -17.41 -2.75 -7.07
CA VAL A 138 -16.21 -2.84 -7.91
C VAL A 138 -14.95 -2.55 -7.10
N LEU A 139 -14.94 -1.49 -6.28
CA LEU A 139 -13.80 -1.13 -5.43
C LEU A 139 -13.45 -2.27 -4.47
N HIS A 140 -14.42 -2.94 -3.86
CA HIS A 140 -14.15 -4.11 -3.02
C HIS A 140 -13.68 -5.33 -3.82
N PHE A 141 -14.32 -5.59 -4.97
CA PHE A 141 -14.15 -6.82 -5.73
C PHE A 141 -12.75 -6.93 -6.35
N PHE A 142 -12.18 -5.84 -6.88
CA PHE A 142 -10.87 -5.91 -7.56
C PHE A 142 -9.70 -6.33 -6.65
N ARG A 143 -9.88 -6.32 -5.33
CA ARG A 143 -8.89 -6.81 -4.37
C ARG A 143 -8.64 -8.31 -4.51
N PHE A 144 -9.68 -9.07 -4.86
CA PHE A 144 -9.60 -10.51 -5.01
C PHE A 144 -8.66 -10.95 -6.15
N PRO A 145 -8.82 -10.45 -7.40
CA PRO A 145 -7.88 -10.80 -8.47
C PRO A 145 -6.46 -10.31 -8.21
N VAL A 146 -6.26 -9.18 -7.51
CA VAL A 146 -4.91 -8.74 -7.09
C VAL A 146 -4.24 -9.76 -6.17
N PHE A 147 -4.94 -10.24 -5.14
CA PHE A 147 -4.40 -11.24 -4.23
C PHE A 147 -4.06 -12.54 -4.96
N ILE A 148 -4.99 -13.03 -5.78
CA ILE A 148 -4.78 -14.24 -6.58
C ILE A 148 -3.58 -14.08 -7.50
N ALA A 149 -3.48 -12.97 -8.24
CA ALA A 149 -2.36 -12.70 -9.13
C ALA A 149 -1.01 -12.79 -8.41
N ILE A 150 -0.87 -12.09 -7.27
CA ILE A 150 0.38 -12.07 -6.50
C ILE A 150 0.68 -13.46 -5.93
N MET A 151 -0.32 -14.18 -5.40
CA MET A 151 -0.13 -15.54 -4.90
C MET A 151 0.29 -16.51 -6.02
N LEU A 152 -0.36 -16.48 -7.19
CA LEU A 152 0.01 -17.34 -8.31
C LEU A 152 1.42 -17.05 -8.82
N ALA A 153 1.79 -15.77 -8.94
CA ALA A 153 3.11 -15.34 -9.37
C ALA A 153 4.21 -15.81 -8.39
N VAL A 154 4.02 -15.53 -7.09
CA VAL A 154 4.96 -15.91 -6.03
C VAL A 154 5.06 -17.43 -5.89
N VAL A 155 3.93 -18.14 -5.78
CA VAL A 155 3.92 -19.61 -5.62
C VAL A 155 4.50 -20.29 -6.86
N GLY A 156 4.12 -19.84 -8.06
CA GLY A 156 4.68 -20.33 -9.33
C GLY A 156 6.19 -20.14 -9.42
N GLY A 157 6.70 -19.02 -8.92
CA GLY A 157 8.13 -18.77 -8.77
C GLY A 157 8.81 -19.72 -7.78
N CYS A 158 8.18 -19.99 -6.63
CA CYS A 158 8.72 -20.88 -5.59
C CYS A 158 8.84 -22.34 -6.06
N ILE A 159 7.83 -22.85 -6.77
CA ILE A 159 7.80 -24.23 -7.26
C ILE A 159 8.38 -24.38 -8.68
N SER A 160 8.95 -23.31 -9.25
CA SER A 160 9.50 -23.27 -10.61
C SER A 160 8.52 -23.68 -11.71
N MET A 161 7.22 -23.44 -11.52
CA MET A 161 6.18 -23.74 -12.49
C MET A 161 5.88 -22.51 -13.34
N HIS A 162 6.43 -22.49 -14.55
CA HIS A 162 6.39 -21.35 -15.46
C HIS A 162 4.96 -20.87 -15.77
N ALA A 163 4.05 -21.79 -16.09
CA ALA A 163 2.67 -21.46 -16.44
C ALA A 163 1.92 -20.74 -15.31
N LEU A 164 2.11 -21.17 -14.05
CA LEU A 164 1.46 -20.57 -12.90
C LEU A 164 1.96 -19.15 -12.65
N ARG A 165 3.28 -18.97 -12.76
CA ARG A 165 3.94 -17.68 -12.60
C ARG A 165 3.49 -16.68 -13.67
N GLU A 166 3.50 -17.10 -14.93
CA GLU A 166 3.05 -16.28 -16.07
C GLU A 166 1.58 -15.91 -15.98
N ALA A 167 0.72 -16.87 -15.63
CA ALA A 167 -0.69 -16.59 -15.39
C ALA A 167 -0.88 -15.54 -14.30
N GLY A 168 -0.18 -15.66 -13.16
CA GLY A 168 -0.22 -14.68 -12.07
C GLY A 168 0.19 -13.28 -12.51
N SER A 169 1.31 -13.19 -13.24
CA SER A 169 1.84 -11.92 -13.74
C SER A 169 0.95 -11.26 -14.81
N ILE A 170 0.36 -12.04 -15.73
CA ILE A 170 -0.63 -11.53 -16.70
C ILE A 170 -1.86 -11.00 -15.98
N VAL A 171 -2.42 -11.76 -15.03
CA VAL A 171 -3.59 -11.34 -14.25
C VAL A 171 -3.28 -10.09 -13.45
N LEU A 172 -2.06 -9.96 -12.90
CA LEU A 172 -1.62 -8.75 -12.19
C LEU A 172 -1.65 -7.52 -13.10
N VAL A 173 -1.05 -7.61 -14.28
CA VAL A 173 -0.98 -6.49 -15.25
C VAL A 173 -2.37 -6.09 -15.74
N VAL A 174 -3.19 -7.06 -16.12
CA VAL A 174 -4.58 -6.80 -16.56
C VAL A 174 -5.39 -6.15 -15.45
N THR A 175 -5.28 -6.67 -14.22
CA THR A 175 -5.98 -6.10 -13.06
C THR A 175 -5.48 -4.69 -12.75
N PHE A 176 -4.19 -4.43 -12.84
CA PHE A 176 -3.63 -3.11 -12.60
C PHE A 176 -4.04 -2.09 -13.68
N ALA A 177 -4.08 -2.50 -14.95
CA ALA A 177 -4.61 -1.68 -16.04
C ALA A 177 -6.08 -1.32 -15.80
N TYR A 178 -6.89 -2.30 -15.40
CA TYR A 178 -8.28 -2.09 -15.01
C TYR A 178 -8.41 -1.11 -13.83
N VAL A 179 -7.64 -1.30 -12.76
CA VAL A 179 -7.63 -0.41 -11.59
C VAL A 179 -7.23 1.01 -12.00
N SER A 180 -6.21 1.16 -12.83
CA SER A 180 -5.76 2.47 -13.33
C SER A 180 -6.86 3.18 -14.11
N GLY A 181 -7.55 2.46 -15.00
CA GLY A 181 -8.71 2.98 -15.72
C GLY A 181 -9.86 3.36 -14.79
N LEU A 182 -10.15 2.54 -13.78
CA LEU A 182 -11.16 2.80 -12.77
C LEU A 182 -10.84 4.06 -11.95
N VAL A 183 -9.61 4.20 -11.47
CA VAL A 183 -9.19 5.39 -10.70
C VAL A 183 -9.23 6.64 -11.59
N GLY A 184 -8.78 6.54 -12.85
CA GLY A 184 -8.88 7.64 -13.81
C GLY A 184 -10.33 8.05 -14.08
N TRP A 185 -11.22 7.09 -14.30
CA TRP A 185 -12.66 7.34 -14.44
C TRP A 185 -13.25 8.01 -13.19
N LEU A 186 -12.90 7.52 -12.00
CA LEU A 186 -13.35 8.11 -10.74
C LEU A 186 -12.79 9.52 -10.55
N ALA A 187 -11.55 9.81 -10.98
CA ALA A 187 -10.97 11.16 -10.91
C ALA A 187 -11.74 12.16 -11.78
N VAL A 188 -12.28 11.73 -12.92
CA VAL A 188 -13.15 12.59 -13.76
C VAL A 188 -14.54 12.72 -13.12
N LYS A 189 -15.17 11.60 -12.78
CA LYS A 189 -16.54 11.55 -12.28
C LYS A 189 -16.72 12.18 -10.89
N SER A 190 -15.69 12.11 -10.04
CA SER A 190 -15.75 12.62 -8.67
C SER A 190 -15.99 14.13 -8.59
N ARG A 191 -15.63 14.90 -9.64
CA ARG A 191 -15.85 16.35 -9.69
C ARG A 191 -17.30 16.75 -9.51
N SER A 192 -18.25 15.94 -9.99
CA SER A 192 -19.68 16.25 -9.93
C SER A 192 -20.41 15.60 -8.75
N ILE A 193 -19.76 14.69 -8.02
CA ILE A 193 -20.42 13.85 -7.00
C ILE A 193 -19.84 14.08 -5.60
N LEU A 194 -18.52 14.24 -5.49
CA LEU A 194 -17.85 14.32 -4.20
C LEU A 194 -17.73 15.74 -3.69
N SER A 195 -17.57 15.86 -2.37
CA SER A 195 -17.12 17.10 -1.74
C SER A 195 -15.74 17.49 -2.25
N LYS A 196 -15.37 18.77 -2.12
CA LYS A 196 -14.05 19.28 -2.47
C LYS A 196 -12.93 18.43 -1.84
N LEU A 197 -13.06 18.04 -0.57
CA LEU A 197 -12.09 17.19 0.12
C LEU A 197 -12.00 15.77 -0.47
N GLY A 198 -13.15 15.12 -0.70
CA GLY A 198 -13.21 13.81 -1.35
C GLY A 198 -12.58 13.82 -2.74
N TYR A 199 -12.79 14.89 -3.52
CA TYR A 199 -12.18 15.06 -4.84
C TYR A 199 -10.65 15.17 -4.76
N HIS A 200 -10.10 16.01 -3.88
CA HIS A 200 -8.64 16.13 -3.73
C HIS A 200 -8.01 14.81 -3.28
N ALA A 201 -8.68 14.06 -2.40
CA ALA A 201 -8.21 12.73 -1.98
C ALA A 201 -8.19 11.72 -3.15
N VAL A 202 -9.17 11.75 -4.05
CA VAL A 202 -9.16 10.95 -5.29
C VAL A 202 -7.98 11.34 -6.19
N LEU A 203 -7.69 12.65 -6.35
CA LEU A 203 -6.54 13.11 -7.13
C LEU A 203 -5.19 12.65 -6.56
N LEU A 204 -5.03 12.73 -5.23
CA LEU A 204 -3.83 12.20 -4.56
C LEU A 204 -3.70 10.70 -4.78
N THR A 205 -4.82 9.96 -4.75
CA THR A 205 -4.82 8.53 -5.06
C THR A 205 -4.46 8.27 -6.52
N PHE A 206 -4.95 9.08 -7.46
CA PHE A 206 -4.57 8.99 -8.87
C PHE A 206 -3.07 9.23 -9.09
N LEU A 207 -2.48 10.17 -8.34
CA LEU A 207 -1.03 10.44 -8.39
C LEU A 207 -0.17 9.25 -7.93
N THR A 208 -0.74 8.28 -7.19
CA THR A 208 0.00 7.08 -6.77
C THR A 208 0.22 6.07 -7.91
N LEU A 209 -0.62 6.11 -8.96
CA LEU A 209 -0.57 5.14 -10.06
C LEU A 209 0.77 5.04 -10.79
N PRO A 210 1.46 6.14 -11.18
CA PRO A 210 2.77 6.02 -11.82
C PRO A 210 3.81 5.33 -10.93
N PHE A 211 3.78 5.59 -9.62
CA PHE A 211 4.69 4.95 -8.67
C PHE A 211 4.36 3.46 -8.49
N LEU A 212 3.06 3.12 -8.44
CA LEU A 212 2.59 1.73 -8.42
C LEU A 212 3.00 0.98 -9.70
N LEU A 213 2.94 1.65 -10.86
CA LEU A 213 3.39 1.07 -12.12
C LEU A 213 4.89 0.73 -12.05
N VAL A 214 5.72 1.62 -11.51
CA VAL A 214 7.16 1.32 -11.29
C VAL A 214 7.34 0.13 -10.34
N ARG A 215 6.55 0.05 -9.27
CA ARG A 215 6.60 -1.06 -8.30
C ARG A 215 6.20 -2.41 -8.92
N ILE A 216 5.16 -2.42 -9.75
CA ILE A 216 4.73 -3.62 -10.49
C ILE A 216 5.76 -3.99 -11.54
N SER A 217 6.33 -3.01 -12.25
CA SER A 217 7.40 -3.24 -13.21
C SER A 217 8.62 -3.83 -12.51
N TYR A 218 8.99 -3.33 -11.33
CA TYR A 218 10.07 -3.90 -10.52
C TYR A 218 9.77 -5.34 -10.08
N PHE A 219 8.53 -5.63 -9.67
CA PHE A 219 8.09 -6.99 -9.36
C PHE A 219 8.22 -7.94 -10.57
N LEU A 220 7.82 -7.51 -11.77
CA LEU A 220 8.00 -8.30 -12.98
C LEU A 220 9.48 -8.45 -13.37
N LEU A 221 10.29 -7.42 -13.16
CA LEU A 221 11.74 -7.47 -13.41
C LEU A 221 12.47 -8.37 -12.41
N LEU A 222 11.97 -8.54 -11.19
CA LEU A 222 12.46 -9.53 -10.25
C LEU A 222 12.21 -10.96 -10.77
N GLU A 223 11.09 -11.20 -11.45
CA GLU A 223 10.69 -12.52 -11.94
C GLU A 223 11.27 -12.90 -13.31
N TYR A 224 11.34 -11.94 -14.23
CA TYR A 224 11.70 -12.13 -15.64
C TYR A 224 12.94 -11.33 -16.07
N GLY A 225 13.38 -10.37 -15.26
CA GLY A 225 14.44 -9.45 -15.62
C GLY A 225 15.85 -10.03 -15.42
N PRO A 226 16.87 -9.27 -15.87
CA PRO A 226 18.27 -9.64 -15.68
C PRO A 226 18.67 -9.77 -14.19
N PRO A 227 19.75 -10.49 -13.87
CA PRO A 227 20.18 -10.74 -12.49
C PRO A 227 20.43 -9.49 -11.63
N LYS A 228 20.67 -8.33 -12.27
CA LYS A 228 20.84 -7.04 -11.59
C LYS A 228 19.60 -6.58 -10.81
N PHE A 229 18.42 -7.11 -11.11
CA PHE A 229 17.18 -6.77 -10.40
C PHE A 229 16.92 -7.67 -9.19
N ASN A 230 17.64 -8.79 -9.06
CA ASN A 230 17.45 -9.77 -8.00
C ASN A 230 17.68 -9.14 -6.60
N SER A 231 16.79 -9.39 -5.65
CA SER A 231 16.87 -8.85 -4.29
C SER A 231 18.05 -9.40 -3.46
N ALA A 232 18.54 -10.60 -3.78
CA ALA A 232 19.67 -11.23 -3.11
C ALA A 232 21.03 -10.76 -3.66
N THR A 233 21.18 -10.74 -4.99
CA THR A 233 22.48 -10.56 -5.66
C THR A 233 22.55 -9.34 -6.57
N GLY A 234 21.45 -8.61 -6.73
CA GLY A 234 21.34 -7.50 -7.67
C GLY A 234 21.91 -6.18 -7.16
N ASP A 235 21.68 -5.12 -7.94
CA ASP A 235 22.13 -3.78 -7.61
C ASP A 235 21.31 -3.20 -6.45
N VAL A 236 21.99 -2.90 -5.35
CA VAL A 236 21.37 -2.36 -4.13
C VAL A 236 20.71 -0.99 -4.38
N GLY A 237 21.25 -0.19 -5.30
CA GLY A 237 20.66 1.09 -5.70
C GLY A 237 19.32 0.92 -6.41
N ILE A 238 19.18 -0.10 -7.27
CA ILE A 238 17.90 -0.43 -7.91
C ILE A 238 16.88 -0.89 -6.86
N LEU A 239 17.30 -1.75 -5.93
CA LEU A 239 16.44 -2.22 -4.82
C LEU A 239 15.94 -1.04 -3.97
N ILE A 240 16.83 -0.12 -3.61
CA ILE A 240 16.47 1.09 -2.83
C ILE A 240 15.57 2.02 -3.65
N GLY A 241 15.89 2.28 -4.91
CA GLY A 241 15.17 3.24 -5.74
C GLY A 241 13.81 2.73 -6.19
N MET A 242 13.77 1.61 -6.91
CA MET A 242 12.53 1.07 -7.49
C MET A 242 11.70 0.30 -6.46
N GLY A 243 12.34 -0.33 -5.48
CA GLY A 243 11.68 -1.11 -4.44
C GLY A 243 11.23 -0.24 -3.26
N LEU A 244 12.18 0.35 -2.53
CA LEU A 244 11.89 1.05 -1.27
C LEU A 244 11.34 2.47 -1.49
N LEU A 245 12.03 3.32 -2.24
CA LEU A 245 11.67 4.73 -2.39
C LEU A 245 10.29 4.92 -3.03
N MET A 246 10.00 4.20 -4.12
CA MET A 246 8.68 4.25 -4.75
C MET A 246 7.58 3.79 -3.79
N GLU A 247 7.83 2.76 -2.99
CA GLU A 247 6.85 2.27 -2.01
C GLU A 247 6.59 3.29 -0.90
N VAL A 248 7.63 3.95 -0.38
CA VAL A 248 7.50 5.02 0.60
C VAL A 248 6.71 6.20 0.03
N ILE A 249 6.94 6.58 -1.23
CA ILE A 249 6.17 7.65 -1.91
C ILE A 249 4.70 7.25 -2.02
N ILE A 250 4.40 6.01 -2.43
CA ILE A 250 3.02 5.51 -2.51
C ILE A 250 2.34 5.58 -1.15
N VAL A 251 3.00 5.09 -0.10
CA VAL A 251 2.46 5.10 1.26
C VAL A 251 2.20 6.53 1.74
N ALA A 252 3.14 7.45 1.53
CA ALA A 252 2.98 8.85 1.91
C ALA A 252 1.76 9.49 1.20
N LEU A 253 1.62 9.25 -0.11
CA LEU A 253 0.48 9.75 -0.89
C LEU A 253 -0.86 9.16 -0.44
N LEU A 254 -0.90 7.86 -0.12
CA LEU A 254 -2.13 7.21 0.36
C LEU A 254 -2.53 7.66 1.77
N LEU A 255 -1.55 7.85 2.67
CA LEU A 255 -1.79 8.43 3.99
C LEU A 255 -2.28 9.87 3.88
N ALA A 256 -1.68 10.67 2.99
CA ALA A 256 -2.13 12.03 2.71
C ALA A 256 -3.54 12.07 2.13
N ALA A 257 -3.85 11.23 1.12
CA ALA A 257 -5.17 11.12 0.54
C ALA A 257 -6.24 10.79 1.59
N ARG A 258 -5.92 9.86 2.51
CA ARG A 258 -6.79 9.51 3.62
C ARG A 258 -6.98 10.68 4.61
N ALA A 259 -5.90 11.35 4.98
CA ALA A 259 -5.97 12.52 5.87
C ALA A 259 -6.76 13.68 5.24
N VAL A 260 -6.74 13.83 3.92
CA VAL A 260 -7.57 14.80 3.19
C VAL A 260 -9.05 14.38 3.18
N ALA A 261 -9.34 13.09 2.97
CA ALA A 261 -10.71 12.59 2.97
C ALA A 261 -11.38 12.66 4.36
N GLU A 262 -10.61 12.37 5.41
CA GLU A 262 -11.01 12.31 6.82
C GLU A 262 -9.97 13.06 7.69
N PRO A 263 -10.10 14.38 7.84
CA PRO A 263 -9.14 15.19 8.57
C PRO A 263 -9.02 14.81 10.05
N VAL A 264 -7.78 14.78 10.53
CA VAL A 264 -7.40 14.28 11.87
C VAL A 264 -7.46 15.38 12.95
N GLY A 265 -7.57 16.65 12.56
CA GLY A 265 -7.36 17.79 13.46
C GLY A 265 -8.61 18.52 13.93
N LEU A 266 -8.75 18.68 15.26
CA LEU A 266 -9.65 19.65 15.91
C LEU A 266 -9.38 21.11 15.47
N SER A 267 -8.17 21.43 15.00
CA SER A 267 -7.77 22.79 14.62
C SER A 267 -8.35 23.28 13.28
N ILE A 268 -8.74 22.36 12.38
CA ILE A 268 -9.44 22.74 11.15
C ILE A 268 -10.92 23.06 11.47
N ILE A 269 -11.48 22.44 12.51
CA ILE A 269 -12.83 22.75 13.01
C ILE A 269 -12.85 24.14 13.67
N SER A 270 -11.81 24.53 14.42
CA SER A 270 -11.71 25.90 14.93
C SER A 270 -11.68 26.94 13.81
N LYS A 271 -10.89 26.72 12.74
CA LYS A 271 -10.87 27.67 11.61
C LYS A 271 -12.15 27.64 10.78
N ARG A 272 -12.83 26.50 10.65
CA ARG A 272 -14.07 26.38 9.88
C ARG A 272 -15.29 26.92 10.63
N ALA A 273 -15.40 26.68 11.94
CA ALA A 273 -16.43 27.29 12.78
C ALA A 273 -16.31 28.82 12.78
N ILE A 274 -15.09 29.36 12.87
CA ILE A 274 -14.85 30.80 12.78
C ILE A 274 -15.21 31.36 11.38
N CYS A 275 -15.03 30.58 10.32
CA CYS A 275 -15.34 31.02 8.95
C CYS A 275 -16.85 30.98 8.65
N ASP A 276 -17.54 29.93 9.09
CA ASP A 276 -18.99 29.77 8.92
C ASP A 276 -19.75 30.80 9.78
N ASP A 277 -19.26 31.10 10.99
CA ASP A 277 -19.80 32.19 11.83
C ASP A 277 -19.60 33.57 11.17
N LEU A 278 -18.45 33.80 10.53
CA LEU A 278 -18.19 35.05 9.81
C LEU A 278 -19.09 35.21 8.60
N GLU A 279 -19.36 34.16 7.83
CA GLU A 279 -20.30 34.22 6.69
C GLU A 279 -21.73 34.53 7.15
N SER A 280 -22.16 34.01 8.30
CA SER A 280 -23.49 34.29 8.88
C SER A 280 -23.68 35.71 9.45
N MET A 281 -22.60 36.48 9.60
CA MET A 281 -22.66 37.87 10.07
C MET A 281 -22.86 38.89 8.94
N TRP A 282 -22.74 38.47 7.67
CA TRP A 282 -22.88 39.34 6.49
C TRP A 282 -24.16 39.10 5.69
N ASP A 283 -25.03 38.18 6.16
CA ASP A 283 -26.41 37.96 5.69
C ASP A 283 -27.42 38.51 6.70
#